data_AF-A0A9W7BCZ7-F1
#
_entry.id   AF-A0A9W7BCZ7-F1
#
_cell.length_a   1.000
_cell.length_b   1.000
_cell.length_c   1.000
_cell.angle_alpha   90.00
_cell.angle_beta   90.00
_cell.angle_gamma   90.00
#
_symmetry.space_group_name_H-M   'P 1'
#
loop_
_entity.id
_entity.type
_entity.pdbx_description
1 polymer ?
#
loop_
_entity_poly.entity_id
_entity_poly.type
_entity_poly.pdbx_seq_one_letter_code
_entity_poly.pdbx_strand_id
1 'polypeptide(L)'
;MSSAETIDAEKLYDATKRRQTYQHNIAQYLVDLSDSRATFDFCGGMMFEFKLTSKLKARLLGVSGEGSASLQPSVADSSKRRMHQISNYEKSAHADNTVYFHGREIRNVPDAAGGRGFVLQLSDSDDDPEGWSPQEVATYDGWGHDSGRQWRKTDDWESEGVQMREKFGDDAFGLNHRFYLHYDEQDNFWLSAEDGCEGKAAEAKRRGYFQGLFN
;
A
#
# COMPACT_ATOMS: atom_id res chain seq x y z
N MET A 1 -10.40 -27.28 9.53
CA MET A 1 -9.17 -26.61 9.08
C MET A 1 -9.37 -26.30 7.60
N SER A 2 -9.81 -25.08 7.27
CA SER A 2 -10.02 -24.67 5.89
C SER A 2 -8.65 -24.42 5.27
N SER A 3 -8.30 -25.14 4.21
CA SER A 3 -7.17 -24.77 3.36
C SER A 3 -7.47 -23.36 2.84
N ALA A 4 -6.65 -22.37 3.19
CA ALA A 4 -6.68 -21.09 2.51
C ALA A 4 -6.41 -21.39 1.03
N GLU A 5 -7.42 -21.20 0.17
CA GLU A 5 -7.21 -21.27 -1.27
C GLU A 5 -6.13 -20.25 -1.60
N THR A 6 -5.01 -20.72 -2.16
CA THR A 6 -3.96 -19.85 -2.64
C THR A 6 -4.57 -18.93 -3.71
N ILE A 7 -4.61 -17.63 -3.42
CA ILE A 7 -5.09 -16.60 -4.34
C ILE A 7 -4.24 -16.70 -5.61
N ASP A 8 -4.89 -16.93 -6.75
CA ASP A 8 -4.22 -16.99 -8.05
C ASP A 8 -3.50 -15.67 -8.34
N ALA A 9 -2.18 -15.69 -8.38
CA ALA A 9 -1.35 -14.50 -8.60
C ALA A 9 -1.71 -13.76 -9.90
N GLU A 10 -2.20 -14.47 -10.91
CA GLU A 10 -2.58 -13.86 -12.19
C GLU A 10 -3.74 -12.87 -12.02
N LYS A 11 -4.70 -13.13 -11.13
CA LYS A 11 -5.82 -12.21 -10.88
C LYS A 11 -5.39 -10.94 -10.15
N LEU A 12 -4.18 -10.94 -9.56
CA LEU A 12 -3.62 -9.77 -8.88
C LEU A 12 -2.87 -8.85 -9.85
N TYR A 13 -2.08 -9.43 -10.76
CA TYR A 13 -1.17 -8.65 -11.60
C TYR A 13 -1.64 -8.44 -13.04
N ASP A 14 -2.48 -9.32 -13.58
CA ASP A 14 -3.05 -9.17 -14.92
C ASP A 14 -4.33 -8.30 -14.88
N ALA A 15 -4.35 -7.24 -15.69
CA ALA A 15 -5.47 -6.29 -15.70
C ALA A 15 -6.80 -6.93 -16.14
N THR A 16 -6.76 -7.86 -17.09
CA THR A 16 -7.95 -8.52 -17.62
C THR A 16 -8.54 -9.47 -16.57
N LYS A 17 -7.70 -10.33 -15.99
CA LYS A 17 -8.12 -11.27 -14.94
C LYS A 17 -8.57 -10.55 -13.68
N ARG A 18 -7.89 -9.48 -13.27
CA ARG A 18 -8.32 -8.63 -12.16
C ARG A 18 -9.73 -8.07 -12.40
N ARG A 19 -9.97 -7.45 -13.56
CA ARG A 19 -11.29 -6.89 -13.91
C ARG A 19 -12.38 -7.96 -13.93
N GLN A 20 -12.12 -9.13 -14.50
CA GLN A 20 -13.07 -10.24 -14.53
C GLN A 20 -13.41 -10.75 -13.13
N THR A 21 -12.40 -10.85 -12.26
CA THR A 21 -12.55 -11.37 -10.90
C THR A 21 -13.27 -10.38 -9.98
N TYR A 22 -12.75 -9.16 -9.87
CA TYR A 22 -13.17 -8.21 -8.84
C TYR A 22 -14.24 -7.25 -9.35
N GLN A 23 -14.30 -6.98 -10.65
CA GLN A 23 -15.20 -6.01 -11.26
C GLN A 23 -15.09 -4.64 -10.59
N HIS A 24 -16.04 -4.28 -9.72
CA HIS A 24 -16.09 -3.04 -8.96
C HIS A 24 -15.73 -3.21 -7.47
N ASN A 25 -15.44 -4.43 -7.02
CA ASN A 25 -15.09 -4.75 -5.63
C ASN A 25 -13.60 -4.53 -5.37
N ILE A 26 -13.18 -3.26 -5.38
CA ILE A 26 -11.81 -2.85 -5.11
C ILE A 26 -11.42 -3.17 -3.68
N ALA A 27 -12.37 -3.14 -2.74
CA ALA A 27 -12.13 -3.51 -1.34
C ALA A 27 -11.60 -4.94 -1.22
N GLN A 28 -12.25 -5.93 -1.88
CA GLN A 28 -11.76 -7.31 -1.89
C GLN A 28 -10.40 -7.43 -2.57
N TYR A 29 -10.18 -6.66 -3.64
CA TYR A 29 -8.89 -6.69 -4.34
C TYR A 29 -7.73 -6.22 -3.46
N LEU A 30 -7.89 -5.13 -2.70
CA LEU A 30 -6.89 -4.67 -1.73
C LEU A 30 -6.64 -5.71 -0.62
N VAL A 31 -7.69 -6.34 -0.12
CA VAL A 31 -7.57 -7.43 0.86
C VAL A 31 -6.75 -8.59 0.29
N ASP A 32 -7.08 -9.04 -0.92
CA ASP A 32 -6.39 -10.14 -1.59
C ASP A 32 -4.92 -9.81 -1.89
N LEU A 33 -4.61 -8.56 -2.27
CA LEU A 33 -3.22 -8.09 -2.42
C LEU A 33 -2.45 -8.22 -1.10
N SER A 34 -3.04 -7.77 0.02
CA SER A 34 -2.39 -7.84 1.33
C SER A 34 -2.20 -9.28 1.80
N ASP A 35 -3.22 -10.13 1.64
CA ASP A 35 -3.20 -11.51 2.12
C ASP A 35 -2.25 -12.39 1.30
N SER A 36 -2.09 -12.05 0.02
CA SER A 36 -1.13 -12.70 -0.87
C SER A 36 0.29 -12.16 -0.73
N ARG A 37 0.51 -11.16 0.13
CA ARG A 37 1.80 -10.44 0.26
C ARG A 37 2.29 -9.94 -1.09
N ALA A 38 1.35 -9.42 -1.89
CA ALA A 38 1.60 -8.96 -3.24
C ALA A 38 2.58 -7.78 -3.22
N THR A 39 3.23 -7.54 -4.36
CA THR A 39 4.23 -6.47 -4.46
C THR A 39 3.84 -5.38 -5.44
N PHE A 40 4.32 -4.17 -5.17
CA PHE A 40 4.28 -3.03 -6.08
C PHE A 40 5.70 -2.66 -6.50
N ASP A 41 5.92 -2.45 -7.80
CA ASP A 41 7.15 -1.87 -8.33
C ASP A 41 7.09 -0.34 -8.14
N PHE A 42 7.37 0.10 -6.91
CA PHE A 42 7.27 1.48 -6.47
C PHE A 42 8.56 2.24 -6.79
N CYS A 43 8.43 3.49 -7.25
CA CYS A 43 9.56 4.34 -7.66
C CYS A 43 10.43 3.75 -8.80
N GLY A 44 9.89 2.84 -9.62
CA GLY A 44 10.53 2.37 -10.85
C GLY A 44 11.75 1.48 -10.64
N GLY A 45 11.61 0.44 -9.82
CA GLY A 45 12.62 -0.61 -9.65
C GLY A 45 12.73 -1.14 -8.22
N MET A 46 11.89 -0.69 -7.30
CA MET A 46 11.87 -1.13 -5.91
C MET A 46 10.58 -1.87 -5.62
N MET A 47 10.69 -3.17 -5.33
CA MET A 47 9.53 -3.99 -5.01
C MET A 47 9.17 -3.84 -3.53
N PHE A 48 8.00 -3.30 -3.25
CA PHE A 48 7.44 -3.17 -1.91
C PHE A 48 6.35 -4.21 -1.71
N GLU A 49 6.38 -4.97 -0.61
CA GLU A 49 5.23 -5.75 -0.16
C GLU A 49 4.07 -4.81 0.21
N PHE A 50 2.86 -5.13 -0.22
CA PHE A 50 1.67 -4.43 0.18
C PHE A 50 1.07 -5.03 1.45
N LYS A 51 0.73 -4.18 2.42
CA LYS A 51 0.13 -4.60 3.69
C LYS A 51 -0.99 -3.67 4.11
N LEU A 52 -2.10 -4.23 4.58
CA LEU A 52 -3.13 -3.50 5.29
C LEU A 52 -2.93 -3.65 6.80
N THR A 53 -3.23 -2.61 7.56
CA THR A 53 -3.45 -2.77 9.01
C THR A 53 -4.65 -3.66 9.27
N SER A 54 -4.72 -4.21 10.49
CA SER A 54 -5.83 -5.08 10.88
C SER A 54 -7.18 -4.36 10.80
N LYS A 55 -7.20 -3.06 11.18
CA LYS A 55 -8.42 -2.25 11.16
C LYS A 55 -8.89 -1.94 9.75
N LEU A 56 -7.99 -1.48 8.87
CA LEU A 56 -8.35 -1.18 7.48
C LEU A 56 -8.80 -2.45 6.74
N LYS A 57 -8.09 -3.57 6.96
CA LYS A 57 -8.49 -4.87 6.40
C LYS A 57 -9.91 -5.27 6.83
N ALA A 58 -10.23 -5.12 8.11
CA ALA A 58 -11.57 -5.42 8.63
C ALA A 58 -12.64 -4.50 8.00
N ARG A 59 -12.37 -3.20 7.88
CA ARG A 59 -13.25 -2.25 7.17
C ARG A 59 -13.50 -2.72 5.73
N LEU A 60 -12.44 -3.02 4.99
CA LEU A 60 -12.53 -3.41 3.57
C LEU A 60 -13.27 -4.74 3.38
N LEU A 61 -13.11 -5.70 4.29
CA LEU A 61 -13.90 -6.93 4.29
C LEU A 61 -15.40 -6.68 4.52
N GLY A 62 -15.75 -5.72 5.38
CA GLY A 62 -17.15 -5.29 5.56
C GLY A 62 -17.72 -4.70 4.27
N VAL A 63 -16.98 -3.75 3.68
CA VAL A 63 -17.35 -3.10 2.41
C VAL A 63 -17.46 -4.10 1.26
N SER A 64 -16.57 -5.10 1.20
CA SER A 64 -16.58 -6.10 0.14
C SER A 64 -17.78 -7.04 0.20
N GLY A 65 -18.28 -7.34 1.41
CA GLY A 65 -19.45 -8.20 1.62
C GLY A 65 -20.79 -7.47 1.48
N GLU A 66 -20.87 -6.20 1.85
CA GLU A 66 -22.11 -5.41 1.79
C GLU A 66 -22.46 -4.95 0.37
N GLY A 67 -21.48 -4.85 -0.54
CA GLY A 67 -21.69 -4.41 -1.92
C GLY A 67 -22.04 -2.92 -2.06
N SER A 68 -21.81 -2.11 -1.01
CA SER A 68 -22.08 -0.67 -1.03
C SER A 68 -21.10 0.06 -1.94
N ALA A 69 -21.56 0.46 -3.13
CA ALA A 69 -20.73 1.16 -4.12
C ALA A 69 -20.13 2.47 -3.60
N SER A 70 -20.80 3.16 -2.68
CA SER A 70 -20.32 4.43 -2.11
C SER A 70 -19.19 4.27 -1.09
N LEU A 71 -18.98 3.06 -0.57
CA LEU A 71 -17.92 2.76 0.40
C LEU A 71 -16.72 2.06 -0.24
N GLN A 72 -16.85 1.65 -1.51
CA GLN A 72 -15.74 1.06 -2.25
C GLN A 72 -14.61 2.09 -2.42
N PRO A 73 -13.34 1.66 -2.27
CA PRO A 73 -12.20 2.47 -2.67
C PRO A 73 -12.34 2.98 -4.11
N SER A 74 -12.16 4.28 -4.28
CA SER A 74 -12.15 4.93 -5.58
C SER A 74 -10.81 4.71 -6.28
N VAL A 75 -10.86 4.40 -7.57
CA VAL A 75 -9.67 4.29 -8.42
C VAL A 75 -9.78 5.36 -9.50
N ALA A 76 -8.89 6.35 -9.45
CA ALA A 76 -8.91 7.45 -10.40
C ALA A 76 -8.53 6.97 -11.82
N ASP A 77 -8.99 7.70 -12.84
CA ASP A 77 -8.64 7.39 -14.23
C ASP A 77 -7.20 7.79 -14.58
N SER A 78 -6.76 7.43 -15.79
CA SER A 78 -5.41 7.65 -16.29
C SER A 78 -5.01 9.13 -16.43
N SER A 79 -5.96 10.07 -16.38
CA SER A 79 -5.66 11.51 -16.36
C SER A 79 -5.20 12.01 -14.99
N LYS A 80 -5.30 11.18 -13.94
CA LYS A 80 -5.04 11.53 -12.53
C LYS A 80 -3.79 10.84 -11.97
N ARG A 81 -2.69 10.91 -12.72
CA ARG A 81 -1.37 10.35 -12.34
C ARG A 81 -0.68 11.04 -11.17
N ARG A 82 -1.19 12.20 -10.73
CA ARG A 82 -0.70 12.89 -9.55
C ARG A 82 -1.87 13.24 -8.63
N MET A 83 -1.66 13.11 -7.32
CA MET A 83 -2.69 13.37 -6.32
C MET A 83 -3.30 14.77 -6.45
N HIS A 84 -2.49 15.78 -6.77
CA HIS A 84 -2.96 17.16 -6.97
C HIS A 84 -3.92 17.35 -8.16
N GLN A 85 -4.07 16.35 -9.03
CA GLN A 85 -5.02 16.36 -10.13
C GLN A 85 -6.41 15.88 -9.71
N ILE A 86 -6.55 15.25 -8.53
CA ILE A 86 -7.82 14.77 -8.00
C ILE A 86 -8.67 15.97 -7.57
N SER A 87 -9.97 15.92 -7.88
CA SER A 87 -10.90 16.97 -7.51
C SER A 87 -10.91 17.20 -6.00
N ASN A 88 -10.94 18.47 -5.59
CA ASN A 88 -10.90 18.88 -4.18
C ASN A 88 -9.62 18.46 -3.43
N TYR A 89 -8.53 18.19 -4.14
CA TYR A 89 -7.23 18.01 -3.50
C TYR A 89 -6.84 19.25 -2.68
N GLU A 90 -6.40 18.99 -1.45
CA GLU A 90 -5.75 19.96 -0.58
C GLU A 90 -4.50 19.35 0.05
N LYS A 91 -3.52 20.22 0.30
CA LYS A 91 -2.31 19.89 1.06
C LYS A 91 -2.66 19.81 2.54
N SER A 92 -3.07 18.62 2.97
CA SER A 92 -3.46 18.33 4.34
C SER A 92 -3.21 16.85 4.68
N ALA A 93 -3.24 16.52 5.96
CA ALA A 93 -3.16 15.15 6.43
C ALA A 93 -4.47 14.36 6.27
N HIS A 94 -5.50 14.91 5.62
CA HIS A 94 -6.81 14.28 5.55
C HIS A 94 -6.79 12.98 4.72
N ALA A 95 -7.43 11.94 5.25
CA ALA A 95 -7.74 10.69 4.57
C ALA A 95 -9.17 10.28 4.91
N ASP A 96 -9.83 9.58 3.99
CA ASP A 96 -11.25 9.20 4.08
C ASP A 96 -11.49 7.69 3.90
N ASN A 97 -10.42 6.91 3.70
CA ASN A 97 -10.43 5.47 3.43
C ASN A 97 -11.18 5.07 2.15
N THR A 98 -11.51 6.02 1.27
CA THR A 98 -12.18 5.77 -0.01
C THR A 98 -11.37 6.32 -1.18
N VAL A 99 -10.99 7.60 -1.14
CA VAL A 99 -10.14 8.26 -2.13
C VAL A 99 -8.70 8.32 -1.64
N TYR A 100 -8.53 8.71 -0.37
CA TYR A 100 -7.22 8.88 0.25
C TYR A 100 -7.06 7.93 1.43
N PHE A 101 -5.90 7.29 1.48
CA PHE A 101 -5.49 6.40 2.55
C PHE A 101 -4.31 7.00 3.29
N HIS A 102 -4.30 6.87 4.62
CA HIS A 102 -3.06 6.97 5.36
C HIS A 102 -2.21 5.73 5.06
N GLY A 103 -0.91 5.92 4.99
CA GLY A 103 0.00 4.80 4.88
C GLY A 103 1.43 5.16 5.19
N ARG A 104 2.29 4.14 5.16
CA ARG A 104 3.72 4.25 5.38
C ARG A 104 4.50 3.50 4.33
N GLU A 105 5.58 4.13 3.89
CA GLU A 105 6.71 3.46 3.28
C GLU A 105 7.65 3.01 4.41
N ILE A 106 7.85 1.70 4.58
CA ILE A 106 8.67 1.12 5.64
C ILE A 106 9.79 0.31 4.99
N ARG A 107 11.03 0.50 5.46
CA ARG A 107 12.24 -0.15 4.97
C ARG A 107 12.91 -0.96 6.08
N ASN A 108 13.85 -1.82 5.68
CA ASN A 108 14.59 -2.76 6.54
C ASN A 108 13.71 -3.81 7.25
N VAL A 109 12.62 -4.25 6.61
CA VAL A 109 11.75 -5.31 7.13
C VAL A 109 12.32 -6.68 6.73
N PRO A 110 12.84 -7.51 7.67
CA PRO A 110 13.63 -8.70 7.32
C PRO A 110 12.92 -9.70 6.40
N ASP A 111 11.62 -9.87 6.59
CA ASP A 111 10.84 -10.89 5.90
C ASP A 111 9.95 -10.34 4.77
N ALA A 112 10.06 -9.06 4.41
CA ALA A 112 9.17 -8.49 3.39
C ALA A 112 9.40 -9.11 2.00
N ALA A 113 8.29 -9.37 1.31
CA ALA A 113 8.29 -9.76 -0.10
C ALA A 113 8.91 -8.65 -0.97
N GLY A 114 9.37 -9.01 -2.17
CA GLY A 114 10.06 -8.07 -3.07
C GLY A 114 11.59 -8.05 -2.93
N GLY A 115 12.15 -8.68 -1.89
CA GLY A 115 13.57 -9.02 -1.81
C GLY A 115 14.51 -7.89 -1.38
N ARG A 116 13.97 -6.76 -0.92
CA ARG A 116 14.74 -5.62 -0.37
C ARG A 116 14.30 -5.16 1.03
N GLY A 117 13.34 -5.87 1.64
CA GLY A 117 12.86 -5.53 2.98
C GLY A 117 11.98 -4.26 3.00
N PHE A 118 11.14 -4.10 1.98
CA PHE A 118 10.34 -2.90 1.75
C PHE A 118 8.84 -3.21 1.86
N VAL A 119 8.10 -2.38 2.57
CA VAL A 119 6.65 -2.52 2.78
C VAL A 119 5.94 -1.19 2.51
N LEU A 120 4.86 -1.23 1.75
CA LEU A 120 3.84 -0.18 1.70
C LEU A 120 2.68 -0.63 2.56
N GLN A 121 2.52 0.00 3.72
CA GLN A 121 1.40 -0.25 4.63
C GLN A 121 0.32 0.80 4.41
N LEU A 122 -0.94 0.41 4.20
CA LEU A 122 -2.09 1.32 4.33
C LEU A 122 -2.80 1.07 5.65
N SER A 123 -3.26 2.15 6.28
CA SER A 123 -3.96 2.14 7.56
C SER A 123 -5.29 2.86 7.48
N ASP A 124 -6.19 2.51 8.40
CA ASP A 124 -7.47 3.18 8.55
C ASP A 124 -7.23 4.58 9.14
N SER A 125 -7.86 5.60 8.59
CA SER A 125 -7.71 6.99 9.07
C SER A 125 -8.38 7.24 10.42
N ASP A 126 -9.30 6.37 10.84
CA ASP A 126 -10.10 6.58 12.03
C ASP A 126 -9.54 5.71 13.16
N ASP A 127 -8.86 6.28 14.16
CA ASP A 127 -8.39 5.63 15.39
C ASP A 127 -7.75 4.23 15.20
N ASP A 128 -6.92 4.06 14.18
CA ASP A 128 -6.20 2.81 13.92
C ASP A 128 -4.99 2.72 14.86
N PRO A 129 -4.89 1.69 15.73
CA PRO A 129 -3.71 1.50 16.59
C PRO A 129 -2.40 1.32 15.82
N GLU A 130 -2.50 0.94 14.55
CA GLU A 130 -1.38 0.80 13.63
C GLU A 130 -1.27 1.97 12.66
N GLY A 131 -2.23 2.90 12.66
CA GLY A 131 -2.28 4.04 11.76
C GLY A 131 -1.39 5.18 12.21
N TRP A 132 -1.55 6.34 11.57
CA TRP A 132 -0.73 7.51 11.85
C TRP A 132 -0.89 7.99 13.28
N SER A 133 0.24 8.30 13.92
CA SER A 133 0.23 8.97 15.22
C SER A 133 -0.28 10.41 15.08
N PRO A 134 -0.77 11.02 16.17
CA PRO A 134 -1.08 12.45 16.18
C PRO A 134 0.11 13.33 15.75
N GLN A 135 1.34 12.91 16.03
CA GLN A 135 2.57 13.60 15.65
C GLN A 135 2.80 13.52 14.14
N GLU A 136 2.60 12.36 13.52
CA GLU A 136 2.64 12.18 12.06
C GLU A 136 1.60 13.06 11.36
N VAL A 137 0.38 13.16 11.90
CA VAL A 137 -0.67 14.04 11.37
C VAL A 137 -0.30 15.52 11.53
N ALA A 138 0.16 15.93 12.71
CA ALA A 138 0.47 17.33 13.02
C ALA A 138 1.65 17.88 12.23
N THR A 139 2.59 17.02 11.84
CA THR A 139 3.80 17.39 11.09
C THR A 139 3.72 17.03 9.61
N TYR A 140 2.55 16.60 9.13
CA TYR A 140 2.41 16.07 7.79
C TYR A 140 2.74 17.10 6.70
N ASP A 141 3.69 16.74 5.85
CA ASP A 141 4.17 17.54 4.73
C ASP A 141 4.43 16.68 3.48
N GLY A 142 3.64 15.62 3.28
CA GLY A 142 3.88 14.57 2.25
C GLY A 142 3.86 15.02 0.78
N TRP A 143 3.56 16.30 0.50
CA TRP A 143 3.79 16.93 -0.82
C TRP A 143 5.22 17.46 -1.01
N GLY A 144 6.01 17.50 0.07
CA GLY A 144 7.40 17.94 0.09
C GLY A 144 8.37 16.85 -0.36
N HIS A 145 9.62 17.24 -0.60
CA HIS A 145 10.68 16.31 -0.97
C HIS A 145 11.13 15.47 0.23
N ASP A 146 11.31 14.16 0.05
CA ASP A 146 11.63 13.19 1.11
C ASP A 146 12.82 13.60 1.98
N SER A 147 13.83 14.26 1.41
CA SER A 147 15.03 14.71 2.16
C SER A 147 14.74 15.81 3.19
N GLY A 148 13.60 16.49 3.08
CA GLY A 148 13.15 17.52 4.01
C GLY A 148 12.21 17.00 5.09
N ARG A 149 11.74 15.74 4.97
CA ARG A 149 10.73 15.15 5.86
C ARG A 149 11.39 14.29 6.94
N GLN A 150 10.67 14.09 8.04
CA GLN A 150 11.13 13.24 9.13
C GLN A 150 10.95 11.76 8.79
N TRP A 151 12.05 11.07 8.51
CA TRP A 151 12.10 9.61 8.51
C TRP A 151 12.09 9.12 9.95
N ARG A 152 11.02 8.43 10.35
CA ARG A 152 10.88 7.86 11.69
C ARG A 152 11.53 6.48 11.74
N LYS A 153 12.13 6.17 12.87
CA LYS A 153 12.60 4.83 13.23
C LYS A 153 11.58 4.16 14.15
N THR A 154 11.75 2.85 14.35
CA THR A 154 10.98 2.07 15.33
C THR A 154 10.84 2.79 16.68
N ASP A 155 11.92 3.30 17.26
CA ASP A 155 11.89 3.98 18.56
C ASP A 155 11.01 5.25 18.56
N ASP A 156 11.01 6.01 17.47
CA ASP A 156 10.19 7.23 17.34
C ASP A 156 8.71 6.84 17.38
N TRP A 157 8.30 5.87 16.54
CA TRP A 157 6.92 5.37 16.50
C TRP A 157 6.46 4.75 17.82
N GLU A 158 7.32 3.97 18.48
CA GLU A 158 6.97 3.37 19.78
C GLU A 158 6.76 4.44 20.86
N SER A 159 7.55 5.52 20.83
CA SER A 159 7.36 6.66 21.74
C SER A 159 6.07 7.44 21.45
N GLU A 160 5.58 7.37 20.21
CA GLU A 160 4.32 7.95 19.75
C GLU A 160 3.11 6.99 19.97
N GLY A 161 3.36 5.77 20.46
CA GLY A 161 2.33 4.78 20.76
C GLY A 161 1.99 3.81 19.62
N VAL A 162 2.78 3.78 18.55
CA VAL A 162 2.58 2.89 17.39
C VAL A 162 3.53 1.68 17.50
N GLN A 163 2.96 0.47 17.52
CA GLN A 163 3.73 -0.77 17.70
C GLN A 163 4.39 -1.22 16.38
N MET A 164 5.65 -0.85 16.19
CA MET A 164 6.39 -1.13 14.96
C MET A 164 7.33 -2.32 15.06
N ARG A 165 8.03 -2.48 16.19
CA ARG A 165 9.10 -3.47 16.37
C ARG A 165 8.62 -4.91 16.16
N GLU A 166 7.52 -5.27 16.80
CA GLU A 166 6.90 -6.59 16.68
C GLU A 166 6.51 -6.93 15.23
N LYS A 167 6.17 -5.90 14.43
CA LYS A 167 5.61 -6.09 13.08
C LYS A 167 6.64 -6.00 11.97
N PHE A 168 7.66 -5.17 12.15
CA PHE A 168 8.58 -4.79 11.09
C PHE A 168 10.05 -4.99 11.45
N GLY A 169 10.36 -5.26 12.73
CA GLY A 169 11.71 -5.47 13.22
C GLY A 169 12.34 -4.21 13.83
N ASP A 170 13.46 -4.42 14.54
CA ASP A 170 14.14 -3.38 15.32
C ASP A 170 14.65 -2.23 14.45
N ASP A 171 15.23 -2.56 13.30
CA ASP A 171 15.90 -1.61 12.41
C ASP A 171 14.97 -0.96 11.37
N ALA A 172 13.65 -1.19 11.50
CA ALA A 172 12.67 -0.62 10.60
C ALA A 172 12.63 0.91 10.72
N PHE A 173 12.49 1.56 9.57
CA PHE A 173 12.36 3.01 9.48
C PHE A 173 11.52 3.37 8.26
N GLY A 174 10.97 4.58 8.22
CA GLY A 174 10.07 4.92 7.14
C GLY A 174 9.52 6.34 7.16
N LEU A 175 8.66 6.57 6.19
CA LEU A 175 7.94 7.81 5.97
C LEU A 175 6.45 7.54 5.90
N ASN A 176 5.65 8.46 6.43
CA ASN A 176 4.21 8.47 6.25
C ASN A 176 3.84 9.25 4.97
N HIS A 177 2.93 8.68 4.16
CA HIS A 177 2.40 9.30 2.93
C HIS A 177 0.89 9.12 2.85
N ARG A 178 0.17 10.14 2.37
CA ARG A 178 -1.16 9.88 1.81
C ARG A 178 -0.99 9.09 0.52
N PHE A 179 -1.81 8.07 0.37
CA PHE A 179 -1.88 7.25 -0.82
C PHE A 179 -3.22 7.39 -1.51
N TYR A 180 -3.22 7.16 -2.82
CA TYR A 180 -4.43 6.99 -3.61
C TYR A 180 -4.21 5.95 -4.70
N LEU A 181 -5.32 5.54 -5.32
CA LEU A 181 -5.33 4.51 -6.35
C LEU A 181 -5.68 5.12 -7.71
N HIS A 182 -5.02 4.66 -8.77
CA HIS A 182 -5.44 5.00 -10.12
C HIS A 182 -5.15 3.89 -11.13
N TYR A 183 -5.79 4.00 -12.30
CA TYR A 183 -5.44 3.23 -13.48
C TYR A 183 -4.52 4.03 -14.41
N ASP A 184 -3.74 3.34 -15.24
CA ASP A 184 -3.12 3.95 -16.42
C ASP A 184 -3.91 3.62 -17.69
N GLU A 185 -3.41 4.06 -18.84
CA GLU A 185 -4.05 3.82 -20.15
C GLU A 185 -4.09 2.33 -20.56
N GLN A 186 -3.29 1.48 -19.91
CA GLN A 186 -3.26 0.04 -20.13
C GLN A 186 -4.04 -0.73 -19.05
N ASP A 187 -4.89 -0.03 -18.28
CA ASP A 187 -5.65 -0.59 -17.16
C ASP A 187 -4.75 -1.21 -16.08
N ASN A 188 -3.48 -0.82 -15.95
CA ASN A 188 -2.68 -1.27 -14.82
C ASN A 188 -3.13 -0.58 -13.54
N PHE A 189 -3.11 -1.30 -12.41
CA PHE A 189 -3.47 -0.75 -11.12
C PHE A 189 -2.25 -0.18 -10.40
N TRP A 190 -2.35 1.08 -9.99
CA TRP A 190 -1.28 1.83 -9.33
C TRP A 190 -1.68 2.23 -7.92
N LEU A 191 -0.71 2.12 -7.02
CA LEU A 191 -0.71 2.78 -5.71
C LEU A 191 0.27 3.95 -5.81
N SER A 192 -0.18 5.15 -5.42
CA SER A 192 0.60 6.37 -5.60
C SER A 192 0.60 7.20 -4.32
N ALA A 193 1.78 7.64 -3.90
CA ALA A 193 1.98 8.57 -2.81
C ALA A 193 1.82 10.03 -3.29
N GLU A 194 1.52 10.93 -2.36
CA GLU A 194 1.27 12.35 -2.63
C GLU A 194 2.46 13.09 -3.27
N ASP A 195 3.69 12.72 -2.91
CA ASP A 195 4.94 13.26 -3.47
C ASP A 195 5.22 12.84 -4.93
N GLY A 196 4.39 11.95 -5.49
CA GLY A 196 4.51 11.45 -6.86
C GLY A 196 5.34 10.19 -7.00
N CYS A 197 5.82 9.59 -5.89
CA CYS A 197 6.26 8.21 -5.90
C CYS A 197 5.05 7.30 -6.16
N GLU A 198 5.16 6.42 -7.14
CA GLU A 198 4.07 5.52 -7.53
C GLU A 198 4.61 4.16 -7.89
N GLY A 199 3.77 3.14 -7.76
CA GLY A 199 4.12 1.79 -8.16
C GLY A 199 2.93 1.03 -8.73
N LYS A 200 3.24 0.22 -9.72
CA LYS A 200 2.29 -0.71 -10.32
C LYS A 200 2.32 -2.03 -9.55
N ALA A 201 1.16 -2.65 -9.33
CA ALA A 201 1.10 -4.02 -8.86
C ALA A 201 1.88 -4.93 -9.83
N ALA A 202 2.94 -5.57 -9.35
CA ALA A 202 3.83 -6.37 -10.17
C ALA A 202 4.40 -7.52 -9.36
N GLU A 203 4.55 -8.69 -9.99
CA GLU A 203 5.19 -9.83 -9.34
C GLU A 203 6.69 -9.57 -9.18
N ALA A 204 7.19 -9.70 -7.95
CA ALA A 204 8.62 -9.70 -7.70
C ALA A 204 9.27 -10.86 -8.47
N LYS A 205 10.08 -10.55 -9.49
CA LYS A 205 10.83 -11.59 -10.21
C LYS A 205 11.69 -12.34 -9.21
N ARG A 206 11.43 -13.64 -9.05
CA ARG A 206 12.37 -14.51 -8.31
C ARG A 206 13.73 -14.35 -8.98
N ARG A 207 14.74 -13.93 -8.22
CA ARG A 207 16.13 -14.01 -8.67
C ARG A 207 16.37 -15.47 -9.02
N GLY A 208 16.40 -15.79 -10.31
CA GLY A 208 16.79 -17.11 -10.77
C GLY A 208 18.18 -17.37 -10.23
N TYR A 209 18.30 -18.32 -9.31
CA TYR A 209 19.58 -18.96 -9.08
C TYR A 209 19.96 -19.56 -10.42
N PHE A 210 20.90 -18.93 -11.13
CA PHE A 210 21.69 -19.62 -12.13
C PHE A 210 22.38 -20.77 -11.39
N GLN A 211 21.77 -21.95 -11.40
CA GLN A 211 22.52 -23.20 -11.33
C GLN A 211 23.34 -23.24 -12.62
N GLY A 212 24.50 -22.58 -12.56
CA GLY A 212 25.53 -22.68 -13.57
C GLY A 212 25.93 -24.15 -13.68
N LEU A 213 25.61 -24.72 -14.83
CA LEU A 213 26.30 -25.84 -15.46
C LEU A 213 27.80 -25.78 -15.17
N PHE A 214 28.28 -26.69 -14.33
CA PHE A 214 29.61 -27.25 -14.48
C PHE A 214 29.44 -28.59 -15.20
N ASN A 215 29.71 -28.56 -16.50
CA ASN A 215 30.18 -29.74 -17.25
C ASN A 215 31.63 -30.02 -16.87
#